data_AF-A0A848LUN0-F1
#
_entry.id   AF-A0A848LUN0-F1
#
_cell.length_a   1.000
_cell.length_b   1.000
_cell.length_c   1.000
_cell.angle_alpha   90.00
_cell.angle_beta   90.00
_cell.angle_gamma   90.00
#
_symmetry.space_group_name_H-M   'P 1'
#
loop_
_entity.id
_entity.type
_entity.pdbx_description
1 polymer ?
#
loop_
_entity_poly.entity_id
_entity_poly.type
_entity_poly.pdbx_seq_one_letter_code
_entity_poly.pdbx_strand_id
1 'polypeptide(L)'
;MLSIQEHSTLDEASSDLLDFILEPANWLSVAQTDPAAWPGQNTVYQRRVGTLRICASVDVGATLDVFLHIAFRAPGLTPVKAADHLEGFLKQRLPLTPNSEWQVEVDERRWIHFSRRYAAPHLKA
;
A
#
# COMPACT_ATOMS: atom_id res chain seq x y z
N MET A 1 0.09 -9.56 -21.37
CA MET A 1 -1.00 -9.39 -20.39
C MET A 1 -0.36 -9.44 -19.01
N LEU A 2 -0.18 -8.31 -18.33
CA LEU A 2 0.51 -8.29 -17.04
C LEU A 2 -0.45 -8.86 -15.98
N SER A 3 -0.12 -10.01 -15.40
CA SER A 3 -0.89 -10.63 -14.32
C SER A 3 -0.44 -10.09 -12.97
N ILE A 4 -1.35 -10.01 -12.01
CA ILE A 4 -1.00 -9.71 -10.61
C ILE A 4 -0.18 -10.89 -10.07
N GLN A 5 0.93 -10.58 -9.40
CA GLN A 5 1.79 -11.59 -8.79
C GLN A 5 1.12 -12.17 -7.54
N GLU A 6 1.05 -13.50 -7.49
CA GLU A 6 0.44 -14.27 -6.41
C GLU A 6 1.51 -14.86 -5.49
N HIS A 7 1.23 -14.80 -4.19
CA HIS A 7 2.11 -15.28 -3.13
C HIS A 7 1.34 -16.19 -2.18
N SER A 8 2.06 -17.08 -1.50
CA SER A 8 1.44 -18.08 -0.60
C SER A 8 1.10 -17.48 0.76
N THR A 9 1.85 -16.46 1.18
CA THR A 9 1.67 -15.80 2.48
C THR A 9 1.64 -14.28 2.37
N LEU A 10 1.06 -13.64 3.39
CA LEU A 10 1.07 -12.19 3.52
C LEU A 10 2.49 -11.65 3.71
N ASP A 11 3.35 -12.40 4.39
CA ASP A 11 4.74 -12.01 4.66
C ASP A 11 5.56 -11.96 3.35
N GLU A 12 5.42 -12.95 2.46
CA GLU A 12 6.04 -12.95 1.14
C GLU A 12 5.56 -11.77 0.28
N ALA A 13 4.23 -11.57 0.22
CA ALA A 13 3.65 -10.46 -0.52
C ALA A 13 4.06 -9.10 0.05
N SER A 14 4.20 -9.00 1.37
CA SER A 14 4.68 -7.82 2.08
C SER A 14 6.12 -7.51 1.71
N SER A 15 7.04 -8.46 1.91
CA SER A 15 8.46 -8.22 1.64
C SER A 15 8.67 -7.81 0.19
N ASP A 16 8.06 -8.53 -0.75
CA ASP A 16 8.21 -8.27 -2.18
C ASP A 16 7.62 -6.90 -2.58
N LEU A 17 6.41 -6.57 -2.12
CA LEU A 17 5.78 -5.30 -2.48
C LEU A 17 6.42 -4.10 -1.77
N LEU A 18 6.82 -4.25 -0.50
CA LEU A 18 7.50 -3.18 0.24
C LEU A 18 8.91 -2.93 -0.30
N ASP A 19 9.66 -3.98 -0.63
CA ASP A 19 10.99 -3.83 -1.24
C ASP A 19 10.88 -3.04 -2.56
N PHE A 20 9.83 -3.29 -3.35
CA PHE A 20 9.56 -2.55 -4.59
C PHE A 20 9.15 -1.08 -4.36
N ILE A 21 8.11 -0.81 -3.57
CA ILE A 21 7.55 0.57 -3.49
C ILE A 21 8.42 1.54 -2.69
N LEU A 22 9.32 1.02 -1.86
CA LEU A 22 10.21 1.86 -1.04
C LEU A 22 11.45 2.32 -1.82
N GLU A 23 11.70 1.76 -3.00
CA GLU A 23 12.69 2.29 -3.94
C GLU A 23 12.20 3.63 -4.55
N PRO A 24 12.95 4.74 -4.41
CA PRO A 24 12.52 6.05 -4.91
C PRO A 24 12.19 6.11 -6.40
N ALA A 25 12.77 5.22 -7.20
CA ALA A 25 12.49 5.12 -8.64
C ALA A 25 11.06 4.64 -8.96
N ASN A 26 10.40 4.00 -7.99
CA ASN A 26 9.03 3.47 -8.11
C ASN A 26 8.00 4.36 -7.41
N TRP A 27 8.38 5.55 -6.96
CA TRP A 27 7.44 6.49 -6.34
C TRP A 27 6.54 7.12 -7.40
N LEU A 28 5.27 7.32 -7.05
CA LEU A 28 4.26 7.87 -7.95
C LEU A 28 4.08 9.37 -7.66
N SER A 29 3.87 10.18 -8.70
CA SER A 29 3.47 11.57 -8.51
C SER A 29 1.96 11.67 -8.43
N VAL A 30 1.43 12.26 -7.36
CA VAL A 30 -0.03 12.46 -7.16
C VAL A 30 -0.63 13.27 -8.31
N ALA A 31 0.14 14.20 -8.91
CA ALA A 31 -0.30 15.01 -10.04
C ALA A 31 -0.66 14.20 -11.30
N GLN A 32 -0.22 12.94 -11.39
CA GLN A 32 -0.47 12.05 -12.53
C GLN A 32 -1.46 10.93 -12.23
N THR A 33 -1.99 10.89 -11.02
CA THR A 33 -2.76 9.73 -10.55
C THR A 33 -4.21 10.15 -10.33
N ASP A 34 -5.10 9.72 -11.22
CA ASP A 34 -6.54 9.82 -11.00
C ASP A 34 -6.90 9.02 -9.71
N PRO A 35 -7.54 9.63 -8.70
CA PRO A 35 -8.00 8.93 -7.50
C PRO A 35 -8.90 7.72 -7.82
N ALA A 36 -9.62 7.75 -8.95
CA ALA A 36 -10.42 6.63 -9.43
C ALA A 36 -9.58 5.53 -10.15
N ALA A 37 -8.33 5.82 -10.52
CA ALA A 37 -7.39 4.87 -11.13
C ALA A 37 -6.43 4.25 -10.10
N TRP A 38 -6.16 4.97 -9.00
CA TRP A 38 -5.34 4.51 -7.91
C TRP A 38 -6.10 3.54 -6.96
N PRO A 39 -5.59 2.34 -6.68
CA PRO A 39 -4.57 1.61 -7.43
C PRO A 39 -5.14 0.25 -7.84
N GLY A 40 -5.82 0.25 -9.00
CA GLY A 40 -6.43 -0.96 -9.56
C GLY A 40 -5.81 -1.40 -10.88
N GLN A 41 -5.18 -0.49 -11.63
CA GLN A 41 -4.83 -0.74 -13.03
C GLN A 41 -3.40 -1.24 -13.24
N ASN A 42 -2.43 -0.72 -12.48
CA ASN A 42 -1.05 -1.20 -12.62
C ASN A 42 -0.81 -2.40 -11.69
N THR A 43 -0.52 -3.54 -12.31
CA THR A 43 -0.35 -4.81 -11.62
C THR A 43 0.99 -4.92 -10.89
N VAL A 44 1.98 -4.07 -11.20
CA VAL A 44 3.28 -4.08 -10.51
C VAL A 44 3.19 -3.58 -9.06
N TYR A 45 2.23 -2.71 -8.76
CA TYR A 45 1.95 -2.20 -7.41
C TYR A 45 1.01 -3.12 -6.63
N GLN A 46 0.62 -4.27 -7.19
CA GLN A 46 -0.38 -5.16 -6.61
C GLN A 46 0.19 -6.54 -6.33
N ARG A 47 -0.29 -7.14 -5.24
CA ARG A 47 -0.05 -8.55 -4.91
C ARG A 47 -1.34 -9.24 -4.54
N ARG A 48 -1.35 -10.56 -4.64
CA ARG A 48 -2.48 -11.40 -4.28
C ARG A 48 -2.04 -12.51 -3.34
N VAL A 49 -2.83 -12.74 -2.29
CA VAL A 49 -2.69 -13.86 -1.36
C VAL A 49 -4.06 -14.51 -1.22
N GLY A 50 -4.29 -15.60 -1.95
CA GLY A 50 -5.60 -16.25 -2.03
C GLY A 50 -6.69 -15.31 -2.55
N THR A 51 -7.64 -14.91 -1.70
CA THR A 51 -8.72 -13.96 -2.06
C THR A 51 -8.38 -12.50 -1.75
N LEU A 52 -7.31 -12.26 -0.99
CA LEU A 52 -6.86 -10.93 -0.62
C LEU A 52 -6.04 -10.32 -1.75
N ARG A 53 -6.50 -9.17 -2.26
CA ARG A 53 -5.69 -8.29 -3.10
C ARG A 53 -5.12 -7.18 -2.23
N ILE A 54 -3.86 -6.91 -2.46
CA ILE A 54 -3.08 -5.90 -1.77
C ILE A 54 -2.58 -4.96 -2.84
N CYS A 55 -2.63 -3.67 -2.56
CA CYS A 55 -1.95 -2.69 -3.36
C CYS A 55 -1.23 -1.71 -2.45
N ALA A 56 -0.07 -1.23 -2.88
CA ALA A 56 0.66 -0.24 -2.13
C ALA A 56 1.46 0.65 -3.07
N SER A 57 1.68 1.90 -2.66
CA SER A 57 2.62 2.82 -3.31
C SER A 57 3.13 3.84 -2.32
N VAL A 58 4.19 4.52 -2.74
CA VAL A 58 4.66 5.76 -2.13
C VAL A 58 4.35 6.88 -3.11
N ASP A 59 3.56 7.84 -2.65
CA ASP A 59 3.04 8.92 -3.48
C ASP A 59 3.68 10.24 -3.06
N VAL A 60 4.13 11.03 -4.04
CA VAL A 60 4.74 12.34 -3.87
C VAL A 60 3.76 13.41 -4.30
N GLY A 61 3.31 14.21 -3.34
CA GLY A 61 2.44 15.35 -3.55
C GLY A 61 3.15 16.52 -4.22
N ALA A 62 2.36 17.46 -4.73
CA ALA A 62 2.89 18.66 -5.42
C ALA A 62 3.77 19.54 -4.50
N THR A 63 3.54 19.50 -3.19
CA THR A 63 4.30 20.18 -2.14
C THR A 63 5.49 19.38 -1.61
N LEU A 64 5.87 18.29 -2.29
CA LEU A 64 6.92 17.34 -1.88
C LEU A 64 6.61 16.58 -0.59
N ASP A 65 5.35 16.61 -0.14
CA ASP A 65 4.88 15.70 0.91
C ASP A 65 4.84 14.28 0.36
N VAL A 66 5.44 13.34 1.08
CA VAL A 66 5.51 11.93 0.68
C VAL A 66 4.54 11.14 1.56
N PHE A 67 3.73 10.30 0.94
CA PHE A 67 2.72 9.49 1.61
C PHE A 67 2.91 8.02 1.27
N LEU A 68 2.72 7.17 2.28
CA LEU A 68 2.62 5.73 2.10
C LEU A 68 1.14 5.40 2.03
N HIS A 69 0.74 4.79 0.92
CA HIS A 69 -0.62 4.36 0.73
C HIS A 69 -0.67 2.85 0.52
N ILE A 70 -1.56 2.18 1.24
CA ILE A 70 -1.76 0.74 1.21
C ILE A 70 -3.25 0.46 1.17
N ALA A 71 -3.70 -0.38 0.26
CA ALA A 71 -5.09 -0.73 0.09
C ALA A 71 -5.28 -2.24 0.09
N PHE A 72 -6.39 -2.69 0.67
CA PHE A 72 -6.77 -4.09 0.71
C PHE A 72 -8.16 -4.29 0.11
N ARG A 73 -8.35 -5.43 -0.57
CA ARG A 73 -9.65 -5.85 -1.08
C ARG A 73 -9.79 -7.35 -0.99
N ALA A 74 -10.85 -7.79 -0.32
CA ALA A 74 -11.29 -9.18 -0.30
C ALA A 74 -12.82 -9.23 -0.14
N PRO A 75 -13.48 -10.33 -0.55
CA PRO A 75 -14.90 -10.52 -0.29
C PRO A 75 -15.21 -10.43 1.21
N GLY A 76 -16.15 -9.56 1.59
CA GLY A 76 -16.55 -9.39 3.00
C GLY A 76 -15.50 -8.74 3.91
N LEU A 77 -14.46 -8.11 3.34
CA LEU A 77 -13.45 -7.39 4.10
C LEU A 77 -14.07 -6.18 4.80
N THR A 78 -13.77 -6.02 6.09
CA THR A 78 -14.18 -4.87 6.90
C THR A 78 -12.97 -4.00 7.24
N PRO A 79 -13.16 -2.70 7.56
CA PRO A 79 -12.05 -1.82 7.91
C PRO A 79 -11.20 -2.35 9.07
N VAL A 80 -11.84 -2.95 10.08
CA VAL A 80 -11.15 -3.55 11.24
C VAL A 80 -10.25 -4.71 10.81
N LYS A 81 -10.75 -5.66 10.02
CA LYS A 81 -9.93 -6.78 9.52
C LYS A 81 -8.83 -6.31 8.56
N ALA A 82 -9.09 -5.27 7.79
CA ALA A 82 -8.09 -4.69 6.92
C ALA A 82 -6.97 -3.99 7.72
N ALA A 83 -7.27 -3.44 8.90
CA ALA A 83 -6.26 -2.93 9.81
C ALA A 83 -5.36 -4.04 10.37
N ASP A 84 -5.92 -5.22 10.69
CA ASP A 84 -5.11 -6.40 11.07
C ASP A 84 -4.17 -6.82 9.93
N HIS A 85 -4.65 -6.78 8.68
CA HIS A 85 -3.82 -7.03 7.50
C HIS A 85 -2.75 -5.95 7.30
N LEU A 86 -3.05 -4.68 7.57
CA LEU A 86 -2.10 -3.59 7.51
C LEU A 86 -0.97 -3.80 8.54
N GLU A 87 -1.32 -4.14 9.78
CA GLU A 87 -0.33 -4.43 10.83
C GLU A 87 0.59 -5.58 10.40
N GLY A 88 0.01 -6.70 9.94
CA GLY A 88 0.78 -7.84 9.45
C GLY A 88 1.67 -7.48 8.27
N PHE A 89 1.12 -6.75 7.29
CA PHE A 89 1.83 -6.32 6.09
C PHE A 89 3.02 -5.41 6.40
N LEU A 90 2.95 -4.55 7.42
CA LEU A 90 4.02 -3.61 7.75
C LEU A 90 5.07 -4.17 8.72
N LYS A 91 4.69 -5.19 9.50
CA LYS A 91 5.42 -5.69 10.68
C LYS A 91 6.94 -5.88 10.48
N GLN A 92 7.37 -6.36 9.32
CA GLN A 92 8.77 -6.74 9.09
C GLN A 92 9.66 -5.59 8.58
N ARG A 93 9.10 -4.64 7.83
CA ARG A 93 9.88 -3.62 7.09
C ARG A 93 9.63 -2.19 7.58
N LEU A 94 8.43 -1.91 8.06
CA LEU A 94 7.99 -0.59 8.50
C LEU A 94 7.18 -0.74 9.79
N PRO A 95 7.80 -1.09 10.92
CA PRO A 95 7.08 -1.27 12.17
C PRO A 95 6.26 -0.02 12.47
N LEU A 96 5.02 -0.23 12.92
CA LEU A 96 4.10 0.86 13.24
C LEU A 96 4.73 1.73 14.32
N THR A 97 5.11 2.95 13.94
CA THR A 97 5.62 3.95 14.85
C THR A 97 4.48 4.38 15.78
N PRO A 98 4.70 4.42 17.11
CA PRO A 98 3.69 4.92 18.04
C PRO A 98 3.18 6.31 17.61
N ASN A 99 1.87 6.55 17.77
CA ASN A 99 1.19 7.79 17.35
C ASN A 99 1.19 8.06 15.83
N SER A 100 1.39 7.03 15.00
CA SER A 100 1.15 7.16 13.56
C SER A 100 -0.34 7.10 13.28
N GLU A 101 -0.92 8.23 12.93
CA GLU A 101 -2.29 8.31 12.45
C GLU A 101 -2.38 7.81 11.02
N TRP A 102 -3.31 6.89 10.78
CA TRP A 102 -3.68 6.41 9.46
C TRP A 102 -5.03 6.98 9.09
N GLN A 103 -5.11 7.60 7.92
CA GLN A 103 -6.38 7.94 7.31
C GLN A 103 -6.94 6.68 6.64
N VAL A 104 -8.24 6.44 6.82
CA VAL A 104 -8.92 5.24 6.31
C VAL A 104 -10.08 5.66 5.44
N GLU A 105 -10.12 5.14 4.22
CA GLU A 105 -11.19 5.38 3.25
C GLU A 105 -11.66 4.07 2.63
N VAL A 106 -12.96 3.97 2.31
CA VAL A 106 -13.52 2.83 1.57
C VAL A 106 -14.11 3.35 0.27
N ASP A 107 -13.60 2.85 -0.86
CA ASP A 107 -14.08 3.27 -2.17
C ASP A 107 -15.31 2.46 -2.65
N GLU A 108 -15.91 2.93 -3.75
CA GLU A 108 -17.06 2.27 -4.39
C GLU A 108 -16.75 0.83 -4.87
N ARG A 109 -15.48 0.51 -5.12
CA ARG A 109 -14.99 -0.80 -5.55
C ARG A 109 -14.65 -1.73 -4.38
N ARG A 110 -14.92 -1.27 -3.14
CA ARG A 110 -14.71 -1.98 -1.87
C ARG A 110 -13.22 -2.19 -1.54
N TRP A 111 -12.33 -1.35 -2.06
CA TRP A 111 -11.00 -1.23 -1.50
C TRP A 111 -11.07 -0.46 -0.19
N ILE A 112 -10.28 -0.90 0.77
CA ILE A 112 -10.07 -0.21 2.04
C ILE A 112 -8.67 0.35 2.00
N HIS A 113 -8.59 1.66 1.89
CA HIS A 113 -7.37 2.43 1.72
C HIS A 113 -6.89 2.93 3.08
N PHE A 114 -5.58 2.82 3.28
CA PHE A 114 -4.86 3.32 4.43
C PHE A 114 -3.76 4.23 3.92
N SER A 115 -3.77 5.47 4.33
CA SER A 115 -2.73 6.43 3.98
C SER A 115 -2.15 7.07 5.22
N ARG A 116 -0.85 7.32 5.18
CA ARG A 116 -0.15 8.14 6.17
C ARG A 116 1.00 8.88 5.53
N ARG A 117 1.48 9.93 6.19
CA ARG A 117 2.74 10.57 5.80
C ARG A 117 3.87 9.55 5.90
N TYR A 118 4.62 9.39 4.82
CA TYR A 118 5.81 8.55 4.79
C TYR A 118 6.98 9.32 5.38
N ALA A 119 7.46 8.86 6.53
CA ALA A 119 8.74 9.26 7.08
C ALA A 119 9.71 8.10 6.84
N ALA A 120 10.68 8.28 5.93
CA ALA A 120 11.76 7.31 5.79
C ALA A 120 12.47 7.19 7.15
N PRO A 121 12.74 5.97 7.64
CA PRO A 121 13.37 5.81 8.94
C PRO A 121 14.69 6.56 9.02
N HIS A 122 15.51 6.58 7.94
CA HIS A 122 16.77 7.32 7.88
C HIS A 122 16.98 7.98 6.51
N LEU A 123 17.39 9.26 6.50
CA LEU A 123 18.16 9.84 5.40
C LEU A 123 19.51 9.10 5.38
N LYS A 124 19.74 8.24 4.39
CA LYS A 124 21.12 7.86 4.07
C LYS A 124 21.72 9.03 3.31
N ALA A 125 22.54 9.80 4.01
CA ALA A 125 23.45 10.80 3.44
C ALA A 125 24.48 10.13 2.53
#